data_AF-A0A833SCP1-F1
#
_entry.id   AF-A0A833SCP1-F1
#
_cell.length_a   1.000
_cell.length_b   1.000
_cell.length_c   1.000
_cell.angle_alpha   90.00
_cell.angle_beta   90.00
_cell.angle_gamma   90.00
#
_symmetry.space_group_name_H-M   'P 1'
#
loop_
_entity.id
_entity.type
_entity.pdbx_description
1 polymer ?
#
loop_
_entity_poly.entity_id
_entity_poly.type
_entity_poly.pdbx_seq_one_letter_code
_entity_poly.pdbx_strand_id
1 'polypeptide(L)'
;MKNLFPALLVIVNILLNKQAACIKLRCKDIVDNSALSRLKEYLFCDYNPKDRVLAKNNAIVVNFGLNLHQFQVVWTEPHFTWDKSQFDSITSLRVKSYQIWVPDIVMHST
;
A
#
# COMPACT_ATOMS: atom_id res chain seq x y z
N MET A 1 -1.32 9.45 -49.57
CA MET A 1 -0.55 9.72 -48.34
C MET A 1 -1.42 10.50 -47.36
N LYS A 2 -2.40 9.86 -46.72
CA LYS A 2 -3.29 10.50 -45.76
C LYS A 2 -3.52 9.49 -44.63
N ASN A 3 -3.54 9.98 -43.39
CA ASN A 3 -4.03 9.30 -42.18
C ASN A 3 -3.00 8.67 -41.21
N LEU A 4 -1.71 9.02 -41.25
CA LEU A 4 -0.79 8.57 -40.18
C LEU A 4 -0.86 9.43 -38.89
N PHE A 5 -1.23 10.71 -39.03
CA PHE A 5 -1.27 11.67 -37.91
C PHE A 5 -2.29 11.34 -36.79
N PRO A 6 -3.56 10.96 -37.09
CA PRO A 6 -4.51 10.68 -36.02
C PRO A 6 -4.17 9.38 -35.27
N ALA A 7 -3.62 8.38 -35.96
CA ALA A 7 -3.14 7.14 -35.34
C ALA A 7 -1.99 7.41 -34.37
N LEU A 8 -1.04 8.27 -34.72
CA LEU A 8 0.09 8.63 -33.86
C LEU A 8 -0.38 9.38 -32.59
N LEU A 9 -1.38 10.25 -32.72
CA LEU A 9 -1.96 11.02 -31.62
C LEU A 9 -2.73 10.14 -30.62
N VAL A 10 -3.41 9.10 -31.12
CA VAL A 10 -4.05 8.09 -30.28
C VAL A 10 -3.01 7.23 -29.54
N ILE A 11 -1.92 6.84 -30.22
CA ILE A 11 -0.84 6.05 -29.60
C ILE A 11 -0.12 6.87 -28.51
N VAL A 12 0.16 8.16 -28.75
CA VAL A 12 0.78 9.04 -27.74
C VAL A 12 -0.12 9.21 -26.50
N ASN A 13 -1.44 9.35 -26.69
CA ASN A 13 -2.38 9.42 -25.56
C ASN A 13 -2.47 8.09 -24.79
N ILE A 14 -2.41 6.94 -25.47
CA ILE A 14 -2.44 5.61 -24.81
C ILE A 14 -1.12 5.34 -24.07
N LEU A 15 0.02 5.80 -24.58
CA LEU A 15 1.34 5.65 -23.94
C LEU A 15 1.53 6.58 -22.75
N LEU A 16 0.97 7.80 -22.79
CA LEU A 16 0.93 8.72 -21.63
C LEU A 16 0.00 8.23 -20.51
N ASN A 17 -0.93 7.31 -20.81
CA ASN A 17 -1.91 6.78 -19.86
C ASN A 17 -1.43 5.52 -19.10
N LYS A 18 -0.16 5.13 -19.26
CA LYS A 18 0.50 4.06 -18.48
C LYS A 18 1.36 4.58 -17.32
N GLN A 19 1.05 5.77 -16.82
CA GLN A 19 1.46 6.11 -15.47
C GLN A 19 0.31 5.67 -14.58
N ALA A 20 0.58 4.69 -13.72
CA ALA A 20 -0.22 4.42 -12.53
C ALA A 20 -0.12 5.65 -11.61
N ALA A 21 -0.73 6.75 -12.04
CA ALA A 21 -1.02 7.87 -11.18
C ALA A 21 -2.18 7.41 -10.31
N CYS A 22 -1.99 7.40 -8.99
CA CYS A 22 -3.10 7.52 -8.05
C CYS A 22 -4.06 8.55 -8.61
N ILE A 23 -5.22 8.12 -9.11
CA ILE A 23 -6.25 9.06 -9.51
C ILE A 23 -6.69 9.73 -8.20
N LYS A 24 -6.31 11.00 -8.01
CA LYS A 24 -6.72 11.89 -6.91
C LYS A 24 -8.24 12.19 -6.92
N LEU A 25 -9.10 11.22 -7.24
CA LEU A 25 -10.54 11.39 -7.20
C LEU A 25 -11.04 11.12 -5.77
N ARG A 26 -11.02 12.19 -4.95
CA ARG A 26 -11.51 12.31 -3.56
C ARG A 26 -10.52 12.05 -2.41
N CYS A 27 -9.34 12.66 -2.46
CA CYS A 27 -8.69 13.06 -1.20
C CYS A 27 -9.19 14.47 -0.87
N LYS A 28 -9.80 14.68 0.31
CA LYS A 28 -10.02 16.03 0.84
C LYS A 28 -8.64 16.66 0.93
N ASP A 29 -8.42 17.82 0.32
CA ASP A 29 -7.13 18.52 0.41
C ASP A 29 -6.85 18.79 1.89
N ILE A 30 -5.99 17.97 2.50
CA ILE A 30 -5.48 18.23 3.83
C ILE A 30 -4.45 19.32 3.62
N VAL A 31 -4.81 20.55 3.95
CA VAL A 31 -3.93 21.73 3.96
C VAL A 31 -2.96 21.62 5.15
N ASP A 32 -2.28 20.47 5.26
CA ASP A 32 -1.18 20.27 6.19
C ASP A 32 -0.26 19.17 5.64
N ASN A 33 0.81 19.62 4.96
CA ASN A 33 1.87 18.80 4.34
C ASN A 33 2.77 18.13 5.40
N SER A 34 2.20 17.67 6.52
CA SER A 34 2.98 16.99 7.55
C SER A 34 3.66 15.76 6.95
N ALA A 35 4.89 15.46 7.38
CA ALA A 35 5.61 14.28 6.91
C ALA A 35 4.83 12.98 7.14
N LEU A 36 4.02 12.92 8.20
CA LEU A 36 3.15 11.79 8.50
C LEU A 36 2.04 11.62 7.45
N SER A 37 1.39 12.71 7.03
CA SER A 37 0.37 12.69 5.98
C SER A 37 0.97 12.22 4.66
N ARG A 38 2.12 12.78 4.28
CA ARG A 38 2.86 12.40 3.06
C ARG A 38 3.29 10.93 3.08
N LEU A 39 3.81 10.45 4.21
CA LEU A 39 4.20 9.04 4.35
C LEU A 39 2.98 8.12 4.21
N LYS A 40 1.85 8.49 4.81
CA LYS A 40 0.61 7.72 4.69
C LYS A 40 0.12 7.69 3.24
N GLU A 41 0.13 8.82 2.53
CA GLU A 41 -0.23 8.83 1.11
C GLU A 41 0.72 8.00 0.26
N TYR A 42 2.03 8.09 0.51
CA TYR A 42 3.05 7.29 -0.16
C TYR A 42 2.82 5.78 0.00
N LEU A 43 2.58 5.32 1.22
CA LEU A 43 2.42 3.89 1.52
C LEU A 43 1.08 3.31 1.04
N PHE A 44 0.02 4.12 0.99
CA PHE A 44 -1.35 3.63 0.75
C PHE A 44 -1.92 3.97 -0.64
N CYS A 45 -1.16 4.66 -1.50
CA CYS A 45 -1.66 5.12 -2.79
C CYS A 45 -2.18 3.99 -3.69
N ASP A 46 -1.40 2.91 -3.84
CA ASP A 46 -1.71 1.75 -4.68
C ASP A 46 -1.95 0.48 -3.85
N TYR A 47 -1.97 0.62 -2.53
CA TYR A 47 -2.14 -0.50 -1.62
C TYR A 47 -3.58 -0.99 -1.61
N ASN A 48 -3.79 -2.26 -1.95
CA ASN A 48 -5.06 -2.95 -1.77
C ASN A 48 -4.88 -4.11 -0.78
N PRO A 49 -5.54 -4.08 0.41
CA PRO A 49 -5.41 -5.16 1.40
C PRO A 49 -5.94 -6.51 0.91
N LYS A 50 -6.72 -6.54 -0.17
CA LYS A 50 -7.24 -7.77 -0.79
C LYS A 50 -6.26 -8.40 -1.78
N ASP A 51 -5.35 -7.62 -2.33
CA ASP A 51 -4.47 -8.03 -3.43
C ASP A 51 -3.17 -8.63 -2.90
N ARG A 52 -3.25 -9.51 -1.88
CA ARG A 52 -2.06 -10.20 -1.37
C ARG A 52 -1.53 -11.18 -2.43
N VAL A 53 -0.78 -10.64 -3.38
CA VAL A 53 -0.03 -11.39 -4.37
C VAL A 53 1.34 -11.64 -3.77
N LEU A 54 1.42 -12.70 -2.95
CA LEU A 54 2.74 -13.25 -2.64
C LEU A 54 3.35 -13.72 -3.97
N ALA A 55 4.60 -13.36 -4.22
CA ALA A 55 5.40 -14.07 -5.20
C ALA A 55 5.18 -15.57 -4.95
N LYS A 56 4.91 -16.35 -6.00
CA LYS A 56 4.33 -17.71 -5.95
C LYS A 56 4.95 -18.69 -4.92
N ASN A 57 6.12 -18.38 -4.35
CA ASN A 57 6.86 -19.20 -3.41
C ASN A 57 7.27 -18.50 -2.09
N ASN A 58 6.75 -17.30 -1.77
CA ASN A 58 7.14 -16.58 -0.56
C ASN A 58 6.08 -16.71 0.55
N ALA A 59 6.36 -17.50 1.57
CA ALA A 59 5.55 -17.57 2.79
C ALA A 59 5.83 -16.35 3.69
N ILE A 60 4.79 -15.83 4.35
CA ILE A 60 4.97 -14.86 5.44
C ILE A 60 5.08 -15.65 6.75
N VAL A 61 6.13 -15.36 7.51
CA VAL A 61 6.27 -15.86 8.88
C VAL A 61 5.43 -14.98 9.80
N VAL A 62 4.49 -15.61 10.51
CA VAL A 62 3.65 -14.95 11.52
C VAL A 62 4.10 -15.43 12.89
N ASN A 63 4.53 -14.50 13.74
CA ASN A 63 4.98 -14.78 15.09
C ASN A 63 3.84 -14.51 16.09
N PHE A 64 3.62 -15.46 16.98
CA PHE A 64 2.54 -15.42 17.98
C PHE A 64 3.12 -15.32 19.40
N GLY A 65 2.57 -14.39 20.17
CA GLY A 65 2.80 -14.29 21.60
C GLY A 65 1.48 -14.50 22.35
N LEU A 66 1.45 -15.50 23.23
CA LEU A 66 0.31 -15.80 24.10
C LEU A 66 0.69 -15.50 25.55
N ASN A 67 -0.06 -14.60 26.17
CA ASN A 67 -0.10 -14.40 27.61
C ASN A 67 -1.55 -14.57 28.09
N LEU A 68 -1.76 -14.90 29.37
CA LEU A 68 -3.11 -15.14 29.92
C LEU A 68 -4.08 -13.95 29.69
N HIS A 69 -3.56 -12.72 29.60
CA HIS A 69 -4.37 -11.51 29.40
C HIS A 69 -4.17 -10.85 28.02
N GLN A 70 -3.24 -11.33 27.20
CA GLN A 70 -2.90 -10.64 25.95
C GLN A 70 -2.50 -11.62 24.85
N PHE A 71 -2.97 -11.31 23.65
CA PHE A 71 -2.57 -11.93 22.41
C PHE A 71 -1.77 -10.94 21.57
N GLN A 72 -0.62 -11.36 21.05
CA GLN A 72 0.21 -10.56 20.15
C GLN A 72 0.46 -11.31 18.84
N VAL A 73 0.26 -10.60 17.73
CA VAL A 73 0.58 -11.08 16.37
C VAL A 73 1.57 -10.12 15.74
N VAL A 74 2.66 -10.65 15.21
CA VAL A 74 3.68 -9.86 14.51
C VAL A 74 4.00 -10.53 13.18
N TRP A 75 3.96 -9.76 12.10
CA TRP A 75 4.37 -10.18 10.76
C TRP A 75 5.05 -9.03 10.03
N THR A 76 5.74 -9.34 8.93
CA THR A 76 6.39 -8.36 8.07
C THR A 76 5.64 -8.28 6.74
N GLU A 77 5.28 -7.05 6.35
CA GLU A 77 4.62 -6.75 5.09
C GLU A 77 5.60 -5.96 4.18
N PRO A 78 6.07 -6.55 3.07
CA PRO A 78 7.03 -5.89 2.17
C PRO A 78 6.56 -4.57 1.59
N HIS A 79 5.24 -4.38 1.43
CA HIS A 79 4.68 -3.13 0.91
C HIS A 79 4.95 -1.92 1.82
N PHE A 80 5.04 -2.13 3.14
CA PHE A 80 5.20 -1.05 4.11
C PHE A 80 6.66 -0.76 4.42
N THR A 81 7.40 -0.31 3.42
CA THR A 81 8.81 0.11 3.54
C THR A 81 8.99 1.56 3.08
N TRP A 82 9.84 2.32 3.78
CA TRP A 82 10.16 3.70 3.41
C TRP A 82 11.56 4.09 3.92
N ASP A 83 12.16 5.08 3.28
CA ASP A 83 13.36 5.74 3.80
C ASP A 83 12.96 6.82 4.80
N LYS A 84 13.41 6.67 6.05
CA LYS A 84 13.13 7.59 7.14
C LYS A 84 13.63 9.01 6.84
N SER A 85 14.71 9.15 6.06
CA SER A 85 15.29 10.45 5.71
C SER A 85 14.33 11.33 4.89
N GLN A 86 13.40 10.71 4.16
CA GLN A 86 12.43 11.40 3.31
C GLN A 86 11.17 11.87 4.05
N PHE A 87 10.96 11.41 5.28
CA PHE A 87 9.74 11.65 6.06
C PHE A 87 10.06 12.01 7.51
N ASP A 88 10.90 13.03 7.72
CA ASP A 88 11.25 13.60 9.03
C ASP A 88 11.68 12.55 10.07
N SER A 89 12.42 11.53 9.63
CA SER A 89 12.92 10.44 10.46
C SER A 89 11.83 9.61 11.16
N ILE A 90 10.60 9.56 10.63
CA ILE A 90 9.52 8.73 11.17
C ILE A 90 9.92 7.25 11.15
N THR A 91 9.90 6.60 12.32
CA THR A 91 10.26 5.18 12.49
C THR A 91 9.06 4.25 12.61
N SER A 92 7.88 4.78 12.94
CA SER A 92 6.67 4.00 13.16
C SER A 92 5.44 4.78 12.74
N LEU A 93 4.48 4.09 12.12
CA LEU A 93 3.18 4.63 11.73
C LEU A 93 2.07 3.79 12.37
N ARG A 94 1.12 4.46 13.04
CA ARG A 94 -0.08 3.79 13.55
C ARG A 94 -1.17 3.80 12.48
N VAL A 95 -1.66 2.62 12.14
CA VAL A 95 -2.71 2.42 11.14
C VAL A 95 -3.84 1.61 11.74
N LYS A 96 -5.03 1.70 11.15
CA LYS A 96 -6.17 0.86 11.55
C LYS A 96 -6.07 -0.48 10.85
N SER A 97 -6.43 -1.56 11.56
CA SER A 97 -6.33 -2.93 11.04
C SER A 97 -7.10 -3.13 9.72
N TYR A 98 -8.27 -2.51 9.56
CA TYR A 98 -9.07 -2.61 8.34
C TYR A 98 -8.47 -1.92 7.10
N GLN A 99 -7.37 -1.17 7.25
CA GLN A 99 -6.69 -0.51 6.14
C GLN A 99 -5.54 -1.35 5.58
N ILE A 100 -5.14 -2.41 6.29
CA ILE A 100 -4.03 -3.28 5.93
C ILE A 100 -4.49 -4.73 5.82
N TRP A 101 -3.75 -5.53 5.08
CA TRP A 101 -3.88 -6.97 5.15
C TRP A 101 -3.43 -7.44 6.54
N VAL A 102 -4.24 -8.28 7.15
CA VAL A 102 -3.98 -8.91 8.45
C VAL A 102 -4.14 -10.42 8.25
N PRO A 103 -3.26 -11.27 8.80
CA PRO A 103 -3.44 -12.71 8.72
C PRO A 103 -4.75 -13.14 9.40
N ASP A 104 -5.53 -13.95 8.69
CA ASP A 104 -6.71 -14.60 9.25
C ASP A 104 -6.26 -15.70 10.22
N ILE A 105 -6.41 -15.43 11.52
CA ILE A 105 -6.04 -16.34 12.59
C ILE A 105 -7.30 -16.74 13.32
N VAL A 106 -7.59 -18.04 13.32
CA VAL A 106 -8.74 -18.62 14.00
C VAL A 106 -8.26 -19.72 14.95
N MET A 107 -8.88 -19.79 16.12
CA MET A 107 -8.69 -20.94 16.99
C MET A 107 -9.60 -22.05 16.49
N HIS A 108 -9.00 -23.17 16.07
CA HIS A 108 -9.74 -24.37 15.74
C HIS A 108 -9.80 -25.27 16.99
N SER A 109 -10.80 -25.04 17.82
CA SER A 109 -11.17 -25.95 18.91
C SER A 109 -12.66 -26.26 18.77
N THR A 110 -12.98 -27.53 18.64
CA THR A 110 -14.35 -28.04 18.74
C THR A 110 -14.69 -28.29 20.20
#